data_AF-A0A917TEK8-F1
#
_entry.id   AF-A0A917TEK8-F1
#
_cell.length_a   1.000
_cell.length_b   1.000
_cell.length_c   1.000
_cell.angle_alpha   90.00
_cell.angle_beta   90.00
_cell.angle_gamma   90.00
#
_symmetry.space_group_name_H-M   'P 1'
#
loop_
_entity.id
_entity.type
_entity.pdbx_description
1 polymer ?
#
loop_
_entity_poly.entity_id
_entity_poly.type
_entity_poly.pdbx_seq_one_letter_code
_entity_poly.pdbx_strand_id
1 'polypeptide(L)'
;MAEAVEPGFRHAGKSFAEYAHAGFLHLDHLADLADDAARSEVRAHAFQLGRAIGAAVEETESNLRNLLKQHKTEWENFMDSLGGCSFLAERRSGKL
;
A
#
# COMPACT_ATOMS: atom_id res chain seq x y z
N MET A 1 -0.43 5.77 19.58
CA MET A 1 -0.73 4.35 19.29
C MET A 1 -1.69 3.71 20.27
N ALA A 2 -1.52 3.85 21.59
CA ALA A 2 -2.39 3.19 22.59
C ALA A 2 -3.90 3.49 22.40
N GLU A 3 -4.24 4.67 21.89
CA GLU A 3 -5.62 5.10 21.62
C GLU A 3 -6.25 4.44 20.37
N ALA A 4 -5.45 3.91 19.44
CA ALA A 4 -5.91 3.30 18.19
C ALA A 4 -5.94 1.76 18.23
N VAL A 5 -5.57 1.17 19.37
CA VAL A 5 -5.55 -0.28 19.58
C VAL A 5 -6.83 -0.67 20.33
N GLU A 6 -7.48 -1.74 19.88
CA GLU A 6 -8.66 -2.30 20.57
C GLU A 6 -8.30 -2.59 22.05
N PRO A 7 -9.12 -2.15 23.03
CA PRO A 7 -8.73 -2.20 24.45
C PRO A 7 -8.41 -3.61 24.99
N GLY A 8 -8.98 -4.65 24.39
CA GLY A 8 -8.70 -6.05 24.70
C GLY A 8 -7.46 -6.64 24.03
N PHE A 9 -6.79 -5.92 23.12
CA PHE A 9 -5.68 -6.43 22.33
C PHE A 9 -4.37 -6.39 23.13
N ARG A 10 -4.03 -7.52 23.74
CA ARG A 10 -2.89 -7.66 24.66
C ARG A 10 -1.52 -7.76 23.97
N HIS A 11 -1.47 -7.74 22.63
CA HIS A 11 -0.24 -7.99 21.85
C HIS A 11 0.27 -6.76 21.09
N ALA A 12 -0.15 -5.54 21.45
CA ALA A 12 0.37 -4.29 20.89
C ALA A 12 1.79 -3.92 21.39
N GLY A 13 2.71 -4.88 21.37
CA GLY A 13 4.12 -4.66 21.71
C GLY A 13 4.94 -4.16 20.52
N LYS A 14 6.26 -4.06 20.70
CA LYS A 14 7.21 -3.62 19.66
C LYS A 14 6.99 -4.33 18.31
N SER A 15 6.85 -5.65 18.32
CA SER A 15 6.65 -6.44 17.08
C SER A 15 5.38 -6.05 16.32
N PHE A 16 4.33 -5.62 17.02
CA PHE A 16 3.11 -5.14 16.38
C PHE A 16 3.32 -3.80 15.68
N ALA A 17 4.11 -2.90 16.28
CA ALA A 17 4.46 -1.62 15.66
C ALA A 17 5.37 -1.77 14.43
N GLU A 18 6.27 -2.77 14.44
CA GLU A 18 7.09 -3.14 13.27
C GLU A 18 6.23 -3.77 12.17
N TYR A 19 5.30 -4.65 12.52
CA TYR A 19 4.37 -5.23 11.55
C TYR A 19 3.48 -4.16 10.90
N ALA A 20 2.96 -3.22 11.70
CA ALA A 20 2.25 -2.06 11.19
C ALA A 20 3.14 -1.17 10.31
N HIS A 21 4.46 -1.13 10.56
CA HIS A 21 5.41 -0.42 9.70
C HIS A 21 5.57 -1.08 8.34
N ALA A 22 5.83 -2.38 8.33
CA ALA A 22 5.96 -3.15 7.10
C ALA A 22 4.67 -3.06 6.28
N GLY A 23 3.51 -3.15 6.94
CA GLY A 23 2.21 -2.96 6.30
C GLY A 23 2.07 -1.58 5.65
N PHE A 24 2.42 -0.51 6.37
CA PHE A 24 2.43 0.85 5.83
C PHE A 24 3.35 0.96 4.59
N LEU A 25 4.60 0.49 4.70
CA LEU A 25 5.57 0.55 3.59
C LEU A 25 5.10 -0.23 2.36
N HIS A 26 4.43 -1.37 2.53
CA HIS A 26 3.87 -2.11 1.42
C HIS A 26 2.73 -1.35 0.73
N LEU A 27 1.85 -0.70 1.49
CA LEU A 27 0.74 0.07 0.93
C LEU A 27 1.25 1.32 0.19
N ASP A 28 2.29 1.96 0.72
CA ASP A 28 2.94 3.11 0.10
C ASP A 28 3.66 2.71 -1.20
N HIS A 29 4.45 1.63 -1.15
CA HIS A 29 5.11 1.09 -2.34
C HIS A 29 4.10 0.65 -3.42
N LEU A 30 2.96 0.08 -3.03
CA LEU A 30 1.91 -0.29 -3.98
C LEU A 30 1.32 0.95 -4.68
N ALA A 31 1.26 2.10 -4.01
CA ALA A 31 0.87 3.36 -4.63
C ALA A 31 1.91 3.83 -5.65
N ASP A 32 3.21 3.69 -5.35
CA ASP A 32 4.30 4.04 -6.30
C ASP A 32 4.25 3.21 -7.59
N LEU A 33 3.78 1.96 -7.53
CA LEU A 33 3.62 1.11 -8.72
C LEU A 33 2.58 1.65 -9.73
N ALA A 34 1.75 2.62 -9.34
CA ALA A 34 0.84 3.29 -10.27
C ALA A 34 1.57 4.21 -11.27
N ASP A 35 2.80 4.64 -10.95
CA ASP A 35 3.57 5.57 -11.77
C ASP A 35 4.14 4.91 -13.02
N ASP A 36 4.30 5.72 -14.08
CA ASP A 36 4.78 5.19 -15.36
C ASP A 36 6.23 4.68 -15.31
N ALA A 37 7.02 5.16 -14.35
CA ALA A 37 8.35 4.62 -14.08
C ALA A 37 8.33 3.13 -13.69
N ALA A 38 7.26 2.66 -13.04
CA ALA A 38 7.11 1.27 -12.61
C ALA A 38 6.50 0.36 -13.69
N ARG A 39 6.28 0.85 -14.92
CA ARG A 39 5.53 0.11 -15.95
C ARG A 39 6.12 -1.26 -16.29
N SER A 40 7.44 -1.39 -16.34
CA SER A 40 8.12 -2.66 -16.63
C SER A 40 7.85 -3.71 -15.54
N GLU A 41 7.89 -3.29 -14.27
CA GLU A 41 7.61 -4.14 -13.11
C GLU A 41 6.14 -4.57 -13.10
N VAL A 42 5.22 -3.62 -13.31
CA VAL A 42 3.79 -3.90 -13.42
C VAL A 42 3.50 -4.88 -14.56
N ARG A 43 4.16 -4.75 -15.70
CA ARG A 43 4.01 -5.68 -16.83
C ARG A 43 4.51 -7.09 -16.48
N ALA A 44 5.59 -7.23 -15.72
CA ALA A 44 6.07 -8.53 -15.26
C ALA A 44 5.05 -9.21 -14.34
N HIS A 45 4.43 -8.46 -13.44
CA HIS A 45 3.35 -8.96 -12.59
C HIS A 45 2.09 -9.30 -13.39
N ALA A 46 1.71 -8.46 -14.36
CA ALA A 46 0.58 -8.73 -15.24
C ALA A 46 0.77 -10.02 -16.05
N PHE A 47 1.99 -10.31 -16.50
CA PHE A 47 2.31 -11.57 -17.17
C PHE A 47 2.08 -12.78 -16.26
N GLN A 48 2.56 -12.72 -15.01
CA GLN A 48 2.37 -13.80 -14.03
C GLN A 48 0.89 -13.98 -13.67
N LEU A 49 0.19 -12.87 -13.42
CA LEU A 49 -1.21 -12.86 -13.04
C LEU A 49 -2.10 -13.37 -14.18
N GLY A 50 -1.89 -12.89 -15.41
CA GLY A 50 -2.66 -13.30 -16.58
C GLY A 50 -2.57 -14.80 -16.82
N ARG A 51 -1.37 -15.39 -16.66
CA ARG A 51 -1.18 -16.85 -16.71
C ARG A 51 -1.95 -17.59 -15.61
N ALA A 52 -1.99 -17.05 -14.40
CA ALA A 52 -2.67 -17.69 -13.28
C ALA A 52 -4.20 -17.65 -13.43
N ILE A 53 -4.75 -16.58 -14.00
CA ILE A 53 -6.20 -16.38 -14.13
C ILE A 53 -6.74 -16.71 -15.54
N GLY A 54 -5.87 -17.09 -16.48
CA GLY A 54 -6.26 -17.43 -17.85
C GLY A 54 -6.64 -16.22 -18.73
N ALA A 55 -6.10 -15.03 -18.42
CA ALA A 55 -6.37 -13.79 -19.15
C ALA A 55 -5.19 -13.34 -20.02
N ALA A 56 -5.46 -12.50 -21.02
CA ALA A 56 -4.42 -11.90 -21.85
C ALA A 56 -3.53 -10.96 -21.02
N VAL A 57 -2.24 -10.88 -21.35
CA VAL A 57 -1.26 -10.07 -20.60
C VAL A 57 -1.59 -8.59 -20.72
N GLU A 58 -1.99 -8.14 -21.90
CA GLU A 58 -2.34 -6.75 -22.19
C GLU A 58 -3.60 -6.31 -21.42
N GLU A 59 -4.62 -7.16 -21.38
CA GLU A 59 -5.84 -6.94 -20.59
C GLU A 59 -5.51 -6.91 -19.09
N THR A 60 -4.69 -7.86 -18.64
CA THR A 60 -4.26 -7.94 -17.24
C THR A 60 -3.43 -6.73 -16.83
N GLU A 61 -2.52 -6.26 -17.68
CA GLU A 61 -1.71 -5.05 -17.44
C GLU A 61 -2.60 -3.82 -17.33
N SER A 62 -3.56 -3.65 -18.24
CA SER A 62 -4.53 -2.55 -18.22
C SER A 62 -5.33 -2.54 -16.91
N ASN A 63 -5.89 -3.69 -16.53
CA ASN A 63 -6.69 -3.84 -15.32
C ASN A 63 -5.85 -3.60 -14.05
N LEU A 64 -4.64 -4.17 -14.00
CA LEU A 64 -3.72 -4.00 -12.88
C LEU A 64 -3.33 -2.53 -12.73
N ARG A 65 -3.03 -1.82 -13.82
CA ARG A 65 -2.73 -0.38 -13.78
C ARG A 65 -3.91 0.45 -13.29
N ASN A 66 -5.13 0.12 -13.69
CA ASN A 66 -6.32 0.81 -13.21
C ASN A 66 -6.51 0.61 -11.70
N LEU A 67 -6.33 -0.63 -11.22
CA LEU A 67 -6.38 -0.95 -9.80
C LEU A 67 -5.32 -0.16 -9.02
N LEU A 68 -4.06 -0.15 -9.48
CA LEU A 68 -2.96 0.56 -8.81
C LEU A 68 -3.21 2.08 -8.75
N LYS A 69 -3.74 2.68 -9.82
CA LYS A 69 -4.12 4.09 -9.84
C LYS A 69 -5.22 4.40 -8.82
N GLN A 70 -6.25 3.56 -8.76
CA GLN A 70 -7.31 3.71 -7.78
C GLN A 70 -6.76 3.58 -6.35
N HIS A 71 -5.95 2.56 -6.09
CA HIS A 71 -5.26 2.38 -4.80
C HIS A 71 -4.44 3.61 -4.42
N LYS A 72 -3.63 4.15 -5.33
CA LYS A 72 -2.85 5.38 -5.08
C LYS A 72 -3.74 6.54 -4.63
N THR A 73 -4.83 6.79 -5.36
CA THR A 73 -5.78 7.85 -5.01
C THR A 73 -6.44 7.62 -3.65
N GLU A 74 -6.92 6.41 -3.38
CA GLU A 74 -7.55 6.07 -2.09
C GLU A 74 -6.55 6.18 -0.93
N TRP A 75 -5.32 5.72 -1.15
CA TRP A 75 -4.24 5.78 -0.18
C TRP A 75 -3.82 7.21 0.15
N GLU A 76 -3.59 8.05 -0.86
CA GLU A 76 -3.24 9.45 -0.68
C GLU A 76 -4.36 10.21 0.06
N ASN A 77 -5.61 10.02 -0.34
CA ASN A 77 -6.76 10.61 0.34
C ASN A 77 -6.88 10.15 1.79
N PHE A 78 -6.65 8.87 2.06
CA PHE A 78 -6.63 8.33 3.41
C PHE A 78 -5.51 9.00 4.22
N MET A 79 -4.29 9.05 3.69
CA MET A 79 -3.15 9.67 4.35
C MET A 79 -3.37 11.16 4.63
N ASP A 80 -4.03 11.88 3.72
CA ASP A 80 -4.36 13.31 3.90
C ASP A 80 -5.50 13.51 4.90
N SER A 81 -6.40 12.53 5.06
CA SER A 81 -7.44 12.53 6.10
C SER A 81 -6.89 12.30 7.51
N LEU A 82 -5.70 11.72 7.62
CA LEU A 82 -5.03 11.50 8.90
C LEU A 82 -4.47 12.84 9.42
N GLY A 83 -4.93 13.28 10.60
CA GLY A 83 -4.37 14.46 11.24
C GLY A 83 -2.86 14.35 11.48
N GLY A 84 -2.16 15.49 11.57
CA GLY A 84 -0.70 15.56 11.63
C GLY A 84 0.00 14.83 12.79
N CYS A 85 -0.75 14.35 13.80
CA CYS A 85 -0.25 13.53 14.91
C CYS A 85 -0.55 12.03 14.74
N SER A 86 -1.03 11.61 13.56
CA SER A 86 -1.23 10.20 13.26
C SER A 86 0.10 9.47 13.16
N PHE A 87 0.14 8.27 13.74
CA PHE A 87 1.29 7.36 13.66
C PHE A 87 1.79 7.12 12.22
N LEU A 88 0.88 7.14 11.24
CA LEU A 88 1.24 6.97 9.83
C LEU A 88 1.75 8.28 9.20
N ALA A 89 1.19 9.42 9.60
CA ALA A 89 1.62 10.73 9.12
C ALA A 89 3.05 11.09 9.56
N GLU A 90 3.42 10.74 10.81
CA GLU A 90 4.79 10.86 11.30
C GLU A 90 5.78 10.04 10.47
N ARG A 91 5.41 8.80 10.11
CA ARG A 91 6.26 7.89 9.32
C ARG A 91 6.41 8.29 7.86
N ARG A 92 5.34 8.82 7.23
CA ARG A 92 5.40 9.38 5.86
C ARG A 92 6.35 10.58 5.78
N SER A 93 6.46 11.37 6.86
CA SER A 93 7.29 12.57 6.93
C SER A 93 8.79 12.30 7.15
N GLY A 94 9.20 11.04 7.34
CA GLY A 94 10.59 10.66 7.59
C GLY A 94 11.18 11.21 8.90
N LYS A 95 10.35 11.72 9.83
CA LYS A 95 10.80 12.21 11.13
C LYS A 95 11.01 11.04 12.09
N LEU A 96 12.27 10.64 12.22
CA LEU A 96 12.86 10.04 13.42
C LEU A 96 14.13 10.83 13.77
#